data_AF-A0A3B0PCZ3-F1
#
_entry.id   AF-A0A3B0PCZ3-F1
#
_cell.length_a   1.000
_cell.length_b   1.000
_cell.length_c   1.000
_cell.angle_alpha   90.00
_cell.angle_beta   90.00
_cell.angle_gamma   90.00
#
_symmetry.space_group_name_H-M   'P 1'
#
loop_
_entity.id
_entity.type
_entity.pdbx_description
1 polymer ?
#
loop_
_entity_poly.entity_id
_entity_poly.type
_entity_poly.pdbx_seq_one_letter_code
_entity_poly.pdbx_strand_id
1 'polypeptide(L)'
;MADIAYQSKWKVTPKAANYLYLGIYTDSGRFLFKNTSARTYMLVSFLSDANADLFYINQNLSKVSHSDLKFKQYVFANYKTKDQVIYFVCSKAVQKELNRTSFECARVNMLSNIEDFRIW
;
A
#
# COMPACT_ATOMS: atom_id res chain seq x y z
N MET A 1 6.53 17.52 -0.99
CA MET A 1 6.80 18.15 0.33
C MET A 1 8.18 17.78 0.89
N ALA A 2 8.55 16.50 0.97
CA ALA A 2 9.88 16.11 1.48
C ALA A 2 11.04 16.75 0.70
N ASP A 3 10.95 16.78 -0.62
CA ASP A 3 11.93 17.45 -1.48
C ASP A 3 12.03 18.95 -1.24
N ILE A 4 10.89 19.62 -1.02
CA ILE A 4 10.87 21.06 -0.70
C ILE A 4 11.58 21.31 0.63
N ALA A 5 11.31 20.49 1.65
CA ALA A 5 11.99 20.57 2.94
C ALA A 5 13.50 20.35 2.82
N TYR A 6 13.92 19.39 1.99
CA TYR A 6 15.34 19.12 1.72
C TYR A 6 16.02 20.29 1.01
N GLN A 7 15.47 20.75 -0.12
CA GLN A 7 16.03 21.86 -0.90
C GLN A 7 16.07 23.18 -0.12
N SER A 8 15.05 23.43 0.68
CA SER A 8 14.95 24.63 1.51
C SER A 8 15.73 24.53 2.82
N LYS A 9 16.45 23.42 3.06
CA LYS A 9 17.26 23.16 4.26
C LYS A 9 16.47 23.34 5.55
N TRP A 10 15.21 22.91 5.55
CA TRP A 10 14.35 23.03 6.73
C TRP A 10 14.82 22.09 7.84
N LYS A 11 14.71 22.56 9.08
CA LYS A 11 14.82 21.69 10.24
C LYS A 11 13.54 20.85 10.36
N VAL A 12 13.64 19.58 9.98
CA VAL A 12 12.51 18.64 10.06
C VAL A 12 12.46 18.04 11.46
N THR A 13 11.29 18.13 12.11
CA THR A 13 11.06 17.48 13.40
C THR A 13 10.77 15.98 13.20
N PRO A 14 11.01 15.12 14.20
CA PRO A 14 10.69 13.69 14.08
C PRO A 14 9.24 13.41 13.68
N LYS A 15 8.30 14.22 14.19
CA LYS A 15 6.88 14.13 13.82
C LYS A 15 6.65 14.44 12.34
N ALA A 16 7.25 15.52 11.83
CA ALA A 16 7.15 15.85 10.41
C ALA A 16 7.85 14.80 9.53
N ALA A 17 9.00 14.28 9.98
CA ALA A 17 9.75 13.24 9.28
C ALA A 17 8.90 11.97 9.09
N ASN A 18 8.20 11.54 10.14
CA ASN A 18 7.25 10.43 10.08
C ASN A 18 6.12 10.65 9.07
N TYR A 19 5.48 11.82 9.05
CA TYR A 19 4.40 12.09 8.10
C TYR A 19 4.90 12.18 6.65
N LEU A 20 6.06 12.79 6.43
CA LEU A 20 6.67 12.87 5.10
C LEU A 20 7.09 11.49 4.60
N TYR A 21 7.67 10.65 5.47
CA TYR A 21 8.04 9.28 5.13
C TYR A 21 6.79 8.44 4.85
N LEU A 22 5.75 8.56 5.67
CA LEU A 22 4.47 7.88 5.46
C LEU A 22 3.93 8.12 4.05
N GLY A 23 3.91 9.38 3.59
CA GLY A 23 3.48 9.71 2.23
C GLY A 23 4.37 9.09 1.15
N ILE A 24 5.70 9.15 1.30
CA ILE A 24 6.62 8.48 0.35
C ILE A 24 6.37 6.97 0.32
N TYR A 25 6.20 6.35 1.48
CA TYR A 25 6.03 4.91 1.62
C TYR A 25 4.72 4.41 0.98
N THR A 26 3.62 5.15 1.14
CA THR A 26 2.33 4.80 0.52
C THR A 26 2.32 5.05 -0.98
N ASP A 27 2.84 6.19 -1.45
CA ASP A 27 2.76 6.60 -2.86
C ASP A 27 3.73 5.80 -3.75
N SER A 28 4.79 5.24 -3.17
CA SER A 28 5.74 4.36 -3.87
C SER A 28 5.34 2.89 -3.88
N GLY A 29 4.21 2.54 -3.25
CA GLY A 29 3.83 1.14 -3.08
C GLY A 29 4.86 0.37 -2.27
N ARG A 30 5.41 0.98 -1.22
CA ARG A 30 6.53 0.44 -0.43
C ARG A 30 7.78 0.24 -1.29
N PHE A 31 8.10 1.24 -2.09
CA PHE A 31 9.24 1.25 -3.02
C PHE A 31 9.14 0.24 -4.19
N LEU A 32 7.98 -0.38 -4.40
CA LEU A 32 7.74 -1.33 -5.49
C LEU A 32 7.54 -0.64 -6.83
N PHE A 33 6.93 0.55 -6.85
CA PHE A 33 6.54 1.19 -8.10
C PHE A 33 7.75 1.75 -8.87
N LYS A 34 7.68 1.68 -10.20
CA LYS A 34 8.76 2.07 -11.13
C LYS A 34 9.24 3.51 -10.99
N ASN A 35 8.38 4.41 -10.50
CA ASN A 35 8.73 5.81 -10.26
C ASN A 35 9.61 6.00 -8.99
N THR A 36 9.82 4.95 -8.20
CA THR A 36 10.81 4.95 -7.12
C THR A 36 12.21 5.06 -7.72
N SER A 37 12.94 6.10 -7.36
CA SER A 37 14.24 6.43 -7.93
C SER A 37 15.29 6.66 -6.84
N ALA A 38 16.56 6.83 -7.23
CA ALA A 38 17.64 7.22 -6.32
C ALA A 38 17.27 8.46 -5.48
N ARG A 39 16.58 9.44 -6.08
CA ARG A 39 16.08 10.62 -5.36
C ARG A 39 15.10 10.26 -4.25
N THR A 40 14.20 9.29 -4.48
CA THR A 40 13.26 8.83 -3.44
C THR A 40 14.02 8.29 -2.23
N TYR A 41 15.01 7.42 -2.46
CA TYR A 41 15.83 6.85 -1.38
C TYR A 41 16.67 7.91 -0.66
N MET A 42 17.23 8.88 -1.39
CA MET A 42 17.94 10.02 -0.79
C MET A 42 17.03 10.81 0.17
N LEU A 43 15.79 11.09 -0.24
CA LEU A 43 14.84 11.79 0.62
C LEU A 43 14.44 10.95 1.84
N VAL A 44 14.31 9.63 1.69
CA VAL A 44 14.07 8.73 2.84
C VAL A 44 15.24 8.76 3.81
N SER A 45 16.49 8.74 3.33
CA SER A 45 17.69 8.88 4.17
C SER A 45 17.65 10.19 4.97
N PHE A 46 17.37 11.31 4.30
CA PHE A 46 17.21 12.61 4.95
C PHE A 46 16.14 12.61 6.06
N LEU A 47 15.00 11.95 5.84
CA LEU A 47 13.94 11.85 6.84
C LEU A 47 14.32 10.88 7.98
N SER A 48 15.07 9.82 7.67
CA SER A 48 15.62 8.89 8.66
C SER A 48 16.61 9.60 9.59
N ASP A 49 17.49 10.45 9.05
CA ASP A 49 18.41 11.29 9.83
C ASP A 49 17.64 12.28 10.74
N ALA A 50 16.44 12.69 10.32
CA ALA A 50 15.51 13.48 11.12
C ALA A 50 14.67 12.64 12.12
N ASN A 51 15.03 11.37 12.34
CA ASN A 51 14.37 10.41 13.24
C ASN A 51 12.95 9.99 12.82
N ALA A 52 12.71 9.82 11.52
CA ALA A 52 11.53 9.06 11.08
C ALA A 52 11.65 7.59 11.52
N ASP A 53 10.61 7.06 12.16
CA ASP A 53 10.52 5.66 12.58
C ASP A 53 9.96 4.81 11.44
N LEU A 54 10.87 4.41 10.55
CA LEU A 54 10.54 3.64 9.34
C LEU A 54 9.91 2.29 9.69
N PHE A 55 10.39 1.66 10.77
CA PHE A 55 9.92 0.37 11.24
C PHE A 55 8.50 0.44 11.79
N TYR A 56 8.22 1.42 12.66
CA TYR A 56 6.88 1.65 13.18
C TYR A 56 5.88 1.89 12.06
N ILE A 57 6.22 2.72 11.07
CA ILE A 57 5.32 3.02 9.95
C ILE A 57 5.08 1.77 9.09
N ASN A 58 6.13 1.02 8.76
CA ASN A 58 5.99 -0.23 8.00
C ASN A 58 5.13 -1.25 8.76
N GLN A 59 5.44 -1.50 10.03
CA GLN A 59 4.69 -2.44 10.87
C GLN A 59 3.20 -2.08 10.92
N ASN A 60 2.87 -0.81 11.18
CA ASN A 60 1.47 -0.41 11.30
C ASN A 60 0.70 -0.52 9.97
N LEU A 61 1.32 -0.16 8.84
CA LEU A 61 0.69 -0.29 7.52
C LEU A 61 0.62 -1.74 7.01
N SER A 62 1.42 -2.63 7.58
CA SER A 62 1.43 -4.06 7.23
C SER A 62 0.51 -4.91 8.09
N LYS A 63 -0.14 -4.33 9.11
CA LYS A 63 -1.11 -5.05 9.95
C LYS A 63 -2.26 -5.59 9.10
N VAL A 64 -2.64 -6.83 9.37
CA VAL A 64 -3.79 -7.50 8.75
C VAL A 64 -4.74 -7.89 9.87
N SER A 65 -6.00 -7.47 9.76
CA SER A 65 -7.03 -7.87 10.73
C SER A 65 -7.53 -9.29 10.44
N HIS A 66 -8.16 -9.93 11.43
CA HIS A 66 -8.81 -11.23 11.22
C HIS A 66 -9.95 -11.13 10.18
N SER A 67 -10.67 -10.01 10.13
CA SER A 67 -11.67 -9.74 9.07
C SER A 67 -11.02 -9.66 7.69
N ASP A 68 -9.86 -9.01 7.56
CA ASP A 68 -9.14 -8.94 6.28
C ASP A 68 -8.63 -10.31 5.85
N LEU A 69 -8.23 -11.17 6.79
CA LEU A 69 -7.84 -12.53 6.49
C LEU A 69 -9.01 -13.33 5.86
N LYS A 70 -10.22 -13.22 6.43
CA LYS A 70 -11.41 -13.85 5.85
C LYS A 70 -11.74 -13.33 4.45
N PHE A 71 -11.59 -12.01 4.23
CA PHE A 71 -11.81 -11.44 2.90
C PHE A 71 -10.76 -11.91 1.89
N LYS A 72 -9.48 -11.99 2.28
CA LYS A 72 -8.42 -12.59 1.43
C LYS A 72 -8.75 -14.03 1.06
N GLN A 73 -9.19 -14.83 2.03
CA GLN A 73 -9.63 -16.21 1.79
C GLN A 73 -10.77 -16.25 0.75
N TYR A 74 -11.78 -15.38 0.88
CA TYR A 74 -12.85 -15.28 -0.10
C TYR A 74 -12.32 -14.95 -1.50
N VAL A 75 -11.47 -13.93 -1.64
CA VAL A 75 -10.89 -13.51 -2.93
C VAL A 75 -10.12 -14.67 -3.58
N PHE A 76 -9.23 -15.32 -2.84
CA PHE A 76 -8.42 -16.42 -3.38
C PHE A 76 -9.20 -17.71 -3.64
N ALA A 77 -10.31 -17.94 -2.94
CA ALA A 77 -11.16 -19.09 -3.19
C ALA A 77 -12.16 -18.87 -4.36
N ASN A 78 -12.42 -17.62 -4.74
CA ASN A 78 -13.50 -17.26 -5.68
C ASN A 78 -13.05 -16.38 -6.85
N TYR A 79 -11.76 -16.26 -7.10
CA TYR A 79 -11.29 -15.58 -8.30
C TYR A 79 -11.77 -16.33 -9.55
N LYS A 80 -11.92 -15.58 -10.63
CA LYS A 80 -12.29 -16.05 -11.96
C LYS A 80 -11.25 -15.58 -12.94
N THR A 81 -11.07 -16.35 -13.99
CA THR A 81 -10.12 -16.03 -15.05
C THR A 81 -10.86 -15.96 -16.38
N LYS A 82 -10.42 -15.06 -17.24
CA LYS A 82 -10.85 -14.99 -18.64
C LYS A 82 -9.70 -14.43 -19.46
N ASP A 83 -9.18 -15.23 -20.39
CA ASP A 83 -8.00 -14.88 -21.17
C ASP A 83 -6.84 -14.47 -20.24
N GLN A 84 -6.32 -13.25 -20.38
CA GLN A 84 -5.25 -12.69 -19.54
C GLN A 84 -5.77 -11.87 -18.34
N VAL A 85 -7.06 -12.00 -18.00
CA VAL A 85 -7.72 -11.28 -16.91
C VAL A 85 -8.00 -12.22 -15.74
N ILE A 86 -7.64 -11.81 -14.52
CA ILE A 86 -8.00 -12.48 -13.27
C ILE A 86 -8.80 -11.52 -12.38
N TYR A 87 -9.97 -11.89 -11.90
CA TYR A 87 -10.82 -10.96 -11.15
C TYR A 87 -11.66 -11.68 -10.10
N PHE A 88 -12.27 -10.95 -9.18
CA PHE A 88 -13.27 -11.48 -8.25
C PHE A 88 -14.50 -10.56 -8.21
N VAL A 89 -15.61 -11.05 -7.67
CA VAL A 89 -16.86 -10.27 -7.60
C VAL A 89 -17.35 -10.16 -6.16
N CYS A 90 -17.22 -8.98 -5.54
CA CYS A 90 -17.80 -8.68 -4.23
C CYS A 90 -19.27 -8.22 -4.38
N SER A 91 -20.21 -9.15 -4.57
CA SER A 91 -21.63 -8.82 -4.71
C SER A 91 -22.21 -8.21 -3.41
N LYS A 92 -23.40 -7.60 -3.47
CA LYS A 92 -24.08 -7.10 -2.26
C LYS A 92 -24.34 -8.20 -1.22
N ALA A 93 -24.59 -9.44 -1.68
CA ALA A 93 -24.77 -10.59 -0.79
C ALA A 93 -23.47 -10.94 -0.07
N VAL A 94 -22.35 -10.99 -0.80
CA VAL A 94 -21.01 -11.25 -0.23
C VAL A 94 -20.59 -10.13 0.73
N GLN A 95 -20.84 -8.87 0.37
CA GLN A 95 -20.61 -7.72 1.25
C GLN A 95 -21.35 -7.88 2.58
N LYS A 96 -22.62 -8.32 2.54
CA LYS A 96 -23.41 -8.59 3.74
C LYS A 96 -22.85 -9.78 4.54
N GLU A 97 -22.50 -10.88 3.88
CA GLU A 97 -21.94 -12.08 4.50
C GLU A 97 -20.63 -11.79 5.23
N LEU A 98 -19.74 -11.02 4.60
CA LEU A 98 -18.43 -10.68 5.13
C LEU A 98 -18.45 -9.41 6.02
N ASN A 99 -19.62 -8.78 6.18
CA ASN A 99 -19.81 -7.51 6.88
C ASN A 99 -18.84 -6.42 6.41
N ARG A 100 -18.86 -6.14 5.10
CA ARG A 100 -17.96 -5.18 4.44
C ARG A 100 -18.71 -4.22 3.54
N THR A 101 -18.16 -3.02 3.46
CA THR A 101 -18.58 -2.01 2.49
C THR A 101 -17.97 -2.28 1.10
N SER A 102 -18.54 -1.66 0.08
CA SER A 102 -17.97 -1.68 -1.27
C SER A 102 -16.53 -1.15 -1.31
N PHE A 103 -16.23 -0.12 -0.52
CA PHE A 103 -14.89 0.45 -0.42
C PHE A 103 -13.89 -0.55 0.17
N GLU A 104 -14.27 -1.28 1.22
CA GLU A 104 -13.42 -2.32 1.82
C GLU A 104 -13.21 -3.53 0.89
N CYS A 105 -14.13 -3.78 -0.05
CA CYS A 105 -13.95 -4.77 -1.10
C CYS A 105 -13.03 -4.29 -2.24
N ALA A 106 -12.76 -2.99 -2.38
CA ALA A 106 -12.01 -2.41 -3.51
C ALA A 106 -10.49 -2.65 -3.41
N ARG A 107 -10.07 -3.90 -3.15
CA ARG A 107 -8.67 -4.32 -3.00
C ARG A 107 -8.20 -5.19 -4.15
N VAL A 108 -8.31 -4.66 -5.37
CA VAL A 108 -7.99 -5.36 -6.63
C VAL A 108 -6.56 -5.91 -6.67
N ASN A 109 -5.60 -5.18 -6.08
CA ASN A 109 -4.19 -5.56 -6.05
C ASN A 109 -3.90 -6.87 -5.28
N MET A 110 -4.89 -7.48 -4.60
CA MET A 110 -4.74 -8.83 -4.05
C MET A 110 -4.44 -9.89 -5.13
N LEU A 111 -4.85 -9.65 -6.38
CA LEU A 111 -4.59 -10.53 -7.53
C LEU A 111 -3.53 -9.94 -8.48
N SER A 112 -2.77 -8.93 -8.04
CA SER A 112 -1.67 -8.37 -8.82
C SER A 112 -0.47 -9.32 -8.85
N ASN A 113 0.35 -9.23 -9.91
CA ASN A 113 1.59 -9.99 -10.10
C ASN A 113 1.44 -11.52 -10.08
N ILE A 114 0.26 -12.04 -10.42
CA ILE A 114 0.09 -13.46 -10.68
C ILE A 114 0.64 -13.76 -12.08
N GLU A 115 1.47 -14.80 -12.16
CA GLU A 115 2.01 -15.27 -13.44
C GLU A 115 0.86 -15.54 -14.43
N ASP A 116 1.13 -15.35 -15.73
CA ASP A 116 0.17 -15.53 -16.84
C ASP A 116 -1.02 -14.53 -16.91
N PHE A 117 -1.28 -13.73 -15.87
CA PHE A 117 -2.34 -12.72 -15.88
C PHE A 117 -1.79 -11.29 -15.94
N ARG A 118 -2.12 -10.57 -17.01
CA ARG A 118 -1.66 -9.19 -17.23
C ARG A 118 -2.60 -8.12 -16.65
N ILE A 119 -3.85 -8.50 -16.39
CA ILE A 119 -4.92 -7.58 -15.99
C ILE A 119 -5.65 -8.20 -14.79
N TRP A 120 -5.94 -7.38 -13.79
CA TRP A 120 -6.69 -7.79 -12.59
C TRP A 120 -7.71 -6.73 -12.14
#